data_AF-A0A1I7I735-F1
#
_entry.id   AF-A0A1I7I735-F1
#
_cell.length_a   1.000
_cell.length_b   1.000
_cell.length_c   1.000
_cell.angle_alpha   90.00
_cell.angle_beta   90.00
_cell.angle_gamma   90.00
#
_symmetry.space_group_name_H-M   'P 1'
#
loop_
_entity.id
_entity.type
_entity.pdbx_description
1 polymer ?
#
loop_
_entity_poly.entity_id
_entity_poly.type
_entity_poly.pdbx_seq_one_letter_code
_entity_poly.pdbx_strand_id
1 'polypeptide(L)'
;MIFMISCSDYHSYYKNMNICNAGRVMALLGLLALFGMGQAVAAEREYWVAAEKVTWNYAPSGKNLIKPDDGLGVWGKTLTYPKYRYFGYKDGRYKERLVQPEWAGILGPQLRAEVGDTLKVHFLNKTDRPLSMHPHGVFYDKKSEGADAASAGAGIGAAVPPGKSFTYTWVVDEASGPGPTDPSSIVWLYHSHVMEEEEANLGLVGTIIVTRQGMARSARDPSPNDVDQEFTTLFMIFNEENGEESGMKHTINGRIFGNLKGYDTSIGKRVRWHVVALGNETDNHTVHWHAQTVLDHGRRTDVVEVLPASMTSVDMIPRSAGNWLLHCHVDDHMMAGMSTRWNVAPGK
;
A
#
# COMPACT_ATOMS: atom_id res chain seq x y z
N MET A 1 -77.11 17.01 38.39
CA MET A 1 -75.94 16.34 37.78
C MET A 1 -75.60 15.13 38.65
N ILE A 2 -76.31 14.00 38.69
CA ILE A 2 -77.11 13.21 37.73
C ILE A 2 -76.26 12.68 36.57
N PHE A 3 -76.21 11.40 36.20
CA PHE A 3 -76.61 10.04 36.68
C PHE A 3 -75.76 9.12 35.74
N MET A 4 -75.14 8.02 36.19
CA MET A 4 -75.65 6.63 36.13
C MET A 4 -75.91 6.06 34.70
N ILE A 5 -75.73 4.72 34.55
CA ILE A 5 -76.40 3.81 33.58
C ILE A 5 -75.68 3.79 32.18
N SER A 6 -75.44 2.69 31.45
CA SER A 6 -75.94 1.31 31.47
C SER A 6 -75.19 0.39 30.49
N CYS A 7 -75.28 -0.91 30.78
CA CYS A 7 -75.11 -2.08 29.93
C CYS A 7 -76.32 -2.28 28.98
N SER A 8 -76.14 -2.54 27.68
CA SER A 8 -77.19 -3.26 26.91
C SER A 8 -76.70 -3.80 25.57
N ASP A 9 -76.59 -5.13 25.54
CA ASP A 9 -77.05 -6.08 24.52
C ASP A 9 -77.60 -5.58 23.18
N TYR A 10 -77.19 -6.23 22.09
CA TYR A 10 -78.07 -6.60 20.98
C TYR A 10 -77.72 -7.99 20.40
N HIS A 11 -78.52 -8.97 20.85
CA HIS A 11 -79.12 -10.11 20.13
C HIS A 11 -78.41 -10.77 18.91
N SER A 12 -78.05 -12.04 19.14
CA SER A 12 -78.13 -13.22 18.25
C SER A 12 -79.23 -13.17 17.18
N TYR A 13 -78.96 -13.64 15.94
CA TYR A 13 -79.91 -14.47 15.16
C TYR A 13 -79.23 -15.20 13.95
N TYR A 14 -79.17 -16.54 14.04
CA TYR A 14 -79.38 -17.59 13.01
C TYR A 14 -78.48 -17.78 11.74
N LYS A 15 -77.88 -18.98 11.72
CA LYS A 15 -77.90 -20.06 10.69
C LYS A 15 -77.30 -19.86 9.27
N ASN A 16 -76.31 -20.73 9.02
CA ASN A 16 -76.09 -21.60 7.85
C ASN A 16 -76.45 -21.10 6.43
N MET A 17 -75.42 -20.99 5.57
CA MET A 17 -75.53 -21.35 4.16
C MET A 17 -74.15 -21.77 3.59
N ASN A 18 -74.03 -23.05 3.24
CA ASN A 18 -73.03 -23.60 2.33
C ASN A 18 -73.42 -23.24 0.89
N ILE A 19 -72.55 -22.60 0.09
CA ILE A 19 -72.56 -22.73 -1.38
C ILE A 19 -71.12 -22.64 -1.92
N CYS A 20 -70.81 -23.60 -2.79
CA CYS A 20 -69.59 -23.78 -3.57
C CYS A 20 -69.21 -22.60 -4.47
N ASN A 21 -67.92 -22.59 -4.84
CA ASN A 21 -67.39 -22.71 -6.21
C ASN A 21 -66.44 -21.59 -6.70
N ALA A 22 -65.34 -22.07 -7.28
CA ALA A 22 -64.49 -21.48 -8.31
C ALA A 22 -63.66 -20.22 -7.98
N GLY A 23 -62.33 -20.39 -8.00
CA GLY A 23 -61.43 -19.25 -8.10
C GLY A 23 -59.93 -19.57 -8.08
N ARG A 24 -59.38 -19.87 -9.26
CA ARG A 24 -57.98 -19.59 -9.66
C ARG A 24 -56.85 -20.40 -9.01
N VAL A 25 -56.41 -21.43 -9.73
CA VAL A 25 -55.01 -21.88 -9.74
C VAL A 25 -54.17 -20.77 -10.37
N MET A 26 -53.48 -19.97 -9.56
CA MET A 26 -52.43 -19.07 -10.02
C MET A 26 -51.09 -19.79 -9.89
N ALA A 27 -50.43 -19.97 -11.03
CA ALA A 27 -49.07 -20.48 -11.12
C ALA A 27 -48.09 -19.51 -10.43
N LEU A 28 -47.43 -19.96 -9.36
CA LEU A 28 -46.14 -19.40 -8.95
C LEU A 28 -45.04 -20.31 -9.49
N LEU A 29 -44.59 -20.03 -10.71
CA LEU A 29 -43.25 -20.42 -11.14
C LEU A 29 -42.26 -19.53 -10.39
N GLY A 30 -41.76 -20.03 -9.26
CA GLY A 30 -40.64 -19.41 -8.57
C GLY A 30 -39.39 -19.51 -9.45
N LEU A 31 -39.04 -18.40 -10.12
CA LEU A 31 -37.68 -18.22 -10.62
C LEU A 31 -36.78 -18.02 -9.39
N LEU A 32 -36.21 -19.12 -8.88
CA LEU A 32 -34.94 -19.04 -8.15
C LEU A 32 -33.87 -18.65 -9.17
N ALA A 33 -33.68 -17.34 -9.35
CA ALA A 33 -32.43 -16.84 -9.87
C ALA A 33 -31.37 -17.12 -8.79
N LEU A 34 -30.70 -18.26 -8.90
CA LEU A 34 -29.42 -18.51 -8.25
C LEU A 34 -28.46 -17.44 -8.76
N PHE A 35 -28.39 -16.31 -8.05
CA PHE A 35 -27.19 -15.48 -8.07
C PHE A 35 -26.09 -16.33 -7.46
N GLY A 36 -25.40 -17.08 -8.32
CA GLY A 36 -24.05 -17.54 -8.04
C GLY A 36 -23.16 -16.30 -7.96
N MET A 37 -23.21 -15.58 -6.83
CA MET A 37 -22.06 -14.82 -6.40
C MET A 37 -20.98 -15.86 -6.15
N GLY A 38 -20.15 -16.09 -7.17
CA GLY A 38 -18.94 -16.87 -6.99
C GLY A 38 -18.15 -16.17 -5.89
N GLN A 39 -18.14 -16.77 -4.69
CA GLN A 39 -17.18 -16.37 -3.68
C GLN A 39 -15.82 -16.47 -4.34
N ALA A 40 -15.11 -15.35 -4.42
CA ALA A 40 -13.72 -15.35 -4.82
C ALA A 40 -13.02 -16.35 -3.88
N VAL A 41 -12.54 -17.45 -4.45
CA VAL A 41 -11.84 -18.48 -3.69
C VAL A 41 -10.54 -17.84 -3.23
N ALA A 42 -10.28 -17.90 -1.92
CA ALA A 42 -8.99 -17.51 -1.32
C ALA A 42 -7.83 -18.04 -2.17
N ALA A 43 -7.03 -17.13 -2.75
CA ALA A 43 -5.94 -17.50 -3.63
C ALA A 43 -4.63 -17.59 -2.84
N GLU A 44 -3.83 -18.60 -3.16
CA GLU A 44 -2.41 -18.60 -2.79
C GLU A 44 -1.63 -17.82 -3.85
N ARG A 45 -0.89 -16.79 -3.42
CA ARG A 45 -0.10 -15.92 -4.29
C ARG A 45 1.38 -16.09 -4.00
N GLU A 46 2.11 -16.60 -4.98
CA GLU A 46 3.55 -16.81 -4.87
C GLU A 46 4.33 -15.59 -5.36
N TYR A 47 5.32 -15.18 -4.55
CA TYR A 47 6.24 -14.09 -4.85
C TYR A 47 7.67 -14.55 -4.65
N TRP A 48 8.50 -14.45 -5.69
CA TRP A 48 9.94 -14.73 -5.60
C TRP A 48 10.70 -13.43 -5.44
N VAL A 49 11.33 -13.26 -4.28
CA VAL A 49 12.04 -12.02 -3.92
C VAL A 49 13.48 -12.36 -3.55
N ALA A 50 14.45 -11.59 -4.00
CA ALA A 50 15.82 -11.70 -3.51
C ALA A 50 16.34 -10.36 -3.01
N ALA A 51 17.11 -10.39 -1.93
CA ALA A 51 17.92 -9.24 -1.52
C ALA A 51 19.27 -9.30 -2.24
N GLU A 52 19.69 -8.19 -2.83
CA GLU A 52 20.96 -8.07 -3.55
C GLU A 52 21.68 -6.77 -3.18
N LYS A 53 23.02 -6.84 -3.13
CA LYS A 53 23.86 -5.65 -2.96
C LYS A 53 23.91 -4.87 -4.27
N VAL A 54 23.71 -3.55 -4.20
CA VAL A 54 23.72 -2.66 -5.34
C VAL A 54 24.44 -1.37 -5.02
N THR A 55 24.81 -0.65 -6.06
CA THR A 55 25.27 0.73 -5.95
C THR A 55 24.09 1.66 -6.26
N TRP A 56 23.71 2.50 -5.29
CA TRP A 56 22.59 3.43 -5.42
C TRP A 56 23.07 4.87 -5.46
N ASN A 57 22.62 5.64 -6.45
CA ASN A 57 22.94 7.05 -6.59
C ASN A 57 21.71 7.91 -6.29
N TYR A 58 21.71 8.70 -5.22
CA TYR A 58 20.54 9.50 -4.82
C TYR A 58 20.15 10.60 -5.82
N ALA A 59 21.10 11.09 -6.63
CA ALA A 59 20.85 12.08 -7.68
C ALA A 59 21.64 11.74 -8.96
N PRO A 60 21.15 10.82 -9.81
CA PRO A 60 21.88 10.36 -10.99
C PRO A 60 22.24 11.47 -11.98
N SER A 61 21.52 12.59 -12.01
CA SER A 61 21.87 13.74 -12.87
C SER A 61 23.06 14.54 -12.35
N GLY A 62 23.46 14.37 -11.09
CA GLY A 62 24.43 15.21 -10.39
C GLY A 62 23.97 16.66 -10.19
N LYS A 63 22.66 16.93 -10.35
CA LYS A 63 22.09 18.28 -10.33
C LYS A 63 20.83 18.34 -9.49
N ASN A 64 20.54 19.55 -9.00
CA ASN A 64 19.25 19.91 -8.46
C ASN A 64 18.30 20.27 -9.61
N LEU A 65 17.31 19.41 -9.86
CA LEU A 65 16.36 19.58 -10.97
C LEU A 65 15.13 20.42 -10.57
N ILE A 66 15.01 20.78 -9.28
CA ILE A 66 13.95 21.65 -8.77
C ILE A 66 14.42 23.11 -8.77
N LYS A 67 15.61 23.37 -8.25
CA LYS A 67 16.27 24.68 -8.20
C LYS A 67 17.73 24.56 -8.65
N PRO A 68 18.01 24.64 -9.97
CA PRO A 68 19.36 24.43 -10.50
C PRO A 68 20.42 25.37 -9.93
N ASP A 69 20.06 26.63 -9.68
CA ASP A 69 20.98 27.67 -9.20
C ASP A 69 21.47 27.43 -7.76
N ASP A 70 20.67 26.75 -6.93
CA ASP A 70 21.04 26.41 -5.55
C ASP A 70 22.03 25.24 -5.48
N GLY A 71 22.14 24.45 -6.55
CA GLY A 71 22.94 23.22 -6.58
C GLY A 71 22.44 22.18 -5.57
N LEU A 72 23.32 21.23 -5.23
CA LEU A 72 23.03 20.12 -4.31
C LEU A 72 23.51 20.37 -2.87
N GLY A 73 24.12 21.53 -2.59
CA GLY A 73 24.69 21.85 -1.29
C GLY A 73 25.65 20.78 -0.74
N VAL A 74 25.61 20.58 0.58
CA VAL A 74 26.43 19.57 1.27
C VAL A 74 26.03 18.13 0.92
N TRP A 75 24.77 17.91 0.56
CA TRP A 75 24.25 16.59 0.16
C TRP A 75 24.78 16.10 -1.19
N GLY A 76 25.41 16.99 -1.97
CA GLY A 76 26.08 16.67 -3.22
C GLY A 76 27.51 16.12 -3.08
N LYS A 77 28.11 16.13 -1.88
CA LYS A 77 29.50 15.67 -1.67
C LYS A 77 29.70 14.21 -2.08
N THR A 78 28.81 13.34 -1.60
CA THR A 78 28.77 11.92 -1.95
C THR A 78 27.33 11.58 -2.32
N LEU A 79 27.13 11.16 -3.57
CA LEU A 79 25.80 10.83 -4.10
C LEU A 79 25.55 9.33 -4.19
N THR A 80 26.59 8.51 -4.12
CA THR A 80 26.54 7.09 -4.45
C THR A 80 27.00 6.24 -3.29
N TYR A 81 26.17 5.28 -2.87
CA TYR A 81 26.42 4.42 -1.72
C TYR A 81 26.10 2.96 -2.03
N PRO A 82 26.78 1.99 -1.40
CA PRO A 82 26.37 0.60 -1.44
C PRO A 82 25.07 0.42 -0.64
N LYS A 83 24.09 -0.29 -1.20
CA LYS A 83 22.79 -0.57 -0.59
C LYS A 83 22.44 -2.04 -0.75
N TYR A 84 21.48 -2.52 0.02
CA TYR A 84 20.79 -3.78 -0.24
C TYR A 84 19.37 -3.48 -0.68
N ARG A 85 18.91 -4.14 -1.74
CA ARG A 85 17.55 -3.94 -2.27
C ARG A 85 16.86 -5.26 -2.52
N TYR A 86 15.55 -5.27 -2.31
CA TYR A 86 14.69 -6.35 -2.76
C TYR A 86 14.41 -6.24 -4.26
N PHE A 87 14.55 -7.37 -4.95
CA PHE A 87 14.16 -7.53 -6.35
C PHE A 87 13.15 -8.66 -6.48
N GLY A 88 12.04 -8.40 -7.16
CA GLY A 88 11.09 -9.43 -7.55
C GLY A 88 11.58 -10.21 -8.77
N TYR A 89 11.23 -11.49 -8.85
CA TYR A 89 11.58 -12.39 -9.94
C TYR A 89 10.32 -13.08 -10.47
N LYS A 90 10.36 -13.49 -11.75
CA LYS A 90 9.24 -14.20 -12.38
C LYS A 90 8.96 -15.58 -11.77
N ASP A 91 10.00 -16.25 -11.26
CA ASP A 91 9.93 -17.60 -10.72
C ASP A 91 11.14 -17.93 -9.83
N GLY A 92 11.12 -19.13 -9.24
CA GLY A 92 12.15 -19.65 -8.32
C GLY A 92 13.52 -19.95 -8.94
N ARG A 93 13.74 -19.67 -10.23
CA ARG A 93 15.08 -19.74 -10.84
C ARG A 93 15.91 -18.49 -10.52
N TYR A 94 15.27 -17.40 -10.10
CA TYR A 94 15.91 -16.12 -9.77
C TYR A 94 16.85 -15.58 -10.88
N LYS A 95 16.44 -15.77 -12.15
CA LYS A 95 17.18 -15.32 -13.35
C LYS A 95 16.62 -14.05 -13.99
N GLU A 96 15.29 -13.94 -14.07
CA GLU A 96 14.61 -12.82 -14.72
C GLU A 96 13.91 -11.95 -13.68
N ARG A 97 14.43 -10.75 -13.46
CA ARG A 97 13.82 -9.76 -12.56
C ARG A 97 12.50 -9.23 -13.13
N LEU A 98 11.55 -8.93 -12.25
CA LEU A 98 10.36 -8.17 -12.60
C LEU A 98 10.75 -6.74 -12.94
N VAL A 99 10.08 -6.19 -13.95
CA VAL A 99 10.20 -4.77 -14.29
C VAL A 99 9.43 -3.98 -13.24
N GLN A 100 10.13 -3.10 -12.54
CA GLN A 100 9.50 -2.14 -11.64
C GLN A 100 9.22 -0.83 -12.40
N PRO A 101 8.15 -0.12 -12.05
CA PRO A 101 7.93 1.21 -12.61
C PRO A 101 9.06 2.16 -12.18
N GLU A 102 9.40 3.12 -13.03
CA GLU A 102 10.52 4.05 -12.79
C GLU A 102 10.36 4.80 -11.46
N TRP A 103 9.12 5.15 -11.10
CA TRP A 103 8.81 5.84 -9.85
C TRP A 103 9.08 5.01 -8.61
N ALA A 104 9.16 3.67 -8.68
CA ALA A 104 9.42 2.83 -7.50
C ALA A 104 10.78 3.14 -6.86
N GLY A 105 11.73 3.67 -7.65
CA GLY A 105 13.03 4.10 -7.12
C GLY A 105 13.72 2.98 -6.35
N ILE A 106 13.98 3.21 -5.06
CA ILE A 106 14.67 2.25 -4.18
C ILE A 106 13.78 1.10 -3.70
N LEU A 107 12.45 1.23 -3.78
CA LEU A 107 11.52 0.23 -3.25
C LEU A 107 11.74 -1.17 -3.85
N GLY A 108 11.44 -2.17 -3.04
CA GLY A 108 11.27 -3.56 -3.42
C GLY A 108 10.01 -3.78 -4.27
N PRO A 109 9.81 -5.00 -4.80
CA PRO A 109 8.60 -5.33 -5.54
C PRO A 109 7.36 -5.11 -4.70
N GLN A 110 6.30 -4.59 -5.32
CA GLN A 110 4.99 -4.50 -4.67
C GLN A 110 4.35 -5.88 -4.63
N LEU A 111 4.12 -6.39 -3.43
CA LEU A 111 3.33 -7.60 -3.20
C LEU A 111 1.86 -7.18 -3.18
N ARG A 112 0.97 -8.01 -3.70
CA ARG A 112 -0.45 -7.66 -3.81
C ARG A 112 -1.33 -8.82 -3.39
N ALA A 113 -2.41 -8.51 -2.68
CA ALA A 113 -3.39 -9.48 -2.24
C ALA A 113 -4.79 -8.85 -2.26
N GLU A 114 -5.79 -9.69 -2.40
CA GLU A 114 -7.16 -9.39 -1.99
C GLU A 114 -7.39 -10.00 -0.60
N VAL A 115 -8.27 -9.38 0.20
CA VAL A 115 -8.71 -9.98 1.47
C VAL A 115 -9.25 -11.40 1.24
N GLY A 116 -8.71 -12.34 2.00
CA GLY A 116 -8.92 -13.78 1.88
C GLY A 116 -7.72 -14.53 1.33
N ASP A 117 -6.77 -13.85 0.67
CA ASP A 117 -5.61 -14.50 0.07
C ASP A 117 -4.53 -14.90 1.08
N THR A 118 -3.63 -15.77 0.64
CA THR A 118 -2.38 -16.10 1.35
C THR A 118 -1.19 -15.78 0.46
N LEU A 119 -0.25 -15.00 0.97
CA LEU A 119 1.02 -14.69 0.33
C LEU A 119 2.07 -15.74 0.71
N LYS A 120 2.66 -16.38 -0.30
CA LYS A 120 3.87 -17.22 -0.17
C LYS A 120 5.06 -16.43 -0.72
N VAL A 121 5.90 -15.94 0.17
CA VAL A 121 7.05 -15.09 -0.21
C VAL A 121 8.33 -15.91 -0.11
N HIS A 122 8.83 -16.35 -1.27
CA HIS A 122 10.07 -17.10 -1.41
C HIS A 122 11.26 -16.16 -1.46
N PHE A 123 11.82 -15.87 -0.29
CA PHE A 123 12.97 -15.00 -0.13
C PHE A 123 14.28 -15.75 -0.38
N LEU A 124 15.18 -15.16 -1.18
CA LEU A 124 16.55 -15.61 -1.36
C LEU A 124 17.52 -14.49 -0.96
N ASN A 125 18.37 -14.75 0.02
CA ASN A 125 19.41 -13.79 0.40
C ASN A 125 20.65 -13.97 -0.49
N LYS A 126 20.85 -13.08 -1.47
CA LYS A 126 22.06 -13.05 -2.32
C LYS A 126 23.10 -12.05 -1.81
N THR A 127 22.96 -11.56 -0.58
CA THR A 127 23.87 -10.59 0.02
C THR A 127 24.97 -11.26 0.83
N ASP A 128 25.84 -10.46 1.43
CA ASP A 128 26.99 -10.83 2.25
C ASP A 128 26.70 -10.82 3.76
N ARG A 129 25.45 -10.57 4.18
CA ARG A 129 25.04 -10.61 5.59
C ARG A 129 23.68 -11.30 5.79
N PRO A 130 23.35 -11.79 7.00
CA PRO A 130 22.01 -12.28 7.29
C PRO A 130 20.98 -11.17 7.10
N LEU A 131 19.86 -11.47 6.46
CA LEU A 131 18.73 -10.56 6.21
C LEU A 131 17.43 -11.32 6.40
N SER A 132 16.31 -10.62 6.51
CA SER A 132 14.98 -11.23 6.60
C SER A 132 13.96 -10.47 5.76
N MET A 133 12.69 -10.91 5.78
CA MET A 133 11.55 -10.09 5.35
C MET A 133 10.49 -10.15 6.44
N HIS A 134 10.18 -9.00 7.03
CA HIS A 134 9.15 -8.80 8.05
C HIS A 134 8.03 -7.93 7.47
N PRO A 135 6.78 -8.41 7.47
CA PRO A 135 5.66 -7.63 6.96
C PRO A 135 4.95 -6.86 8.07
N HIS A 136 4.33 -5.74 7.68
CA HIS A 136 3.35 -5.03 8.50
C HIS A 136 1.93 -5.43 8.07
N GLY A 137 0.98 -5.33 8.98
CA GLY A 137 -0.46 -5.35 8.68
C GLY A 137 -1.04 -6.66 8.13
N VAL A 138 -0.27 -7.74 8.04
CA VAL A 138 -0.76 -9.08 7.61
C VAL A 138 -0.55 -10.10 8.72
N PHE A 139 -1.37 -11.14 8.74
CA PHE A 139 -1.31 -12.19 9.76
C PHE A 139 -0.24 -13.25 9.46
N TYR A 140 0.49 -13.70 10.47
CA TYR A 140 1.53 -14.73 10.32
C TYR A 140 1.75 -15.52 11.62
N ASP A 141 2.37 -16.69 11.49
CA ASP A 141 2.91 -17.43 12.63
C ASP A 141 4.35 -16.99 12.96
N LYS A 142 4.86 -17.36 14.15
CA LYS A 142 6.22 -16.97 14.60
C LYS A 142 7.33 -17.48 13.65
N LYS A 143 7.07 -18.54 12.87
CA LYS A 143 8.03 -19.03 11.86
C LYS A 143 8.13 -18.08 10.67
N SER A 144 7.05 -17.39 10.32
CA SER A 144 6.92 -16.49 9.17
C SER A 144 7.01 -15.00 9.53
N GLU A 145 7.36 -14.68 10.78
CA GLU A 145 7.49 -13.30 11.27
C GLU A 145 8.66 -12.55 10.62
N GLY A 146 9.83 -13.19 10.48
CA GLY A 146 11.00 -12.54 9.89
C GLY A 146 11.67 -11.49 10.77
N ALA A 147 11.46 -11.52 12.09
CA ALA A 147 12.04 -10.59 13.05
C ALA A 147 12.48 -11.32 14.34
N ASP A 148 13.08 -10.57 15.27
CA ASP A 148 13.31 -11.02 16.64
C ASP A 148 14.11 -12.33 16.73
N ALA A 149 15.21 -12.40 15.96
CA ALA A 149 16.04 -13.60 15.83
C ALA A 149 16.70 -14.06 17.14
N ALA A 150 16.78 -13.18 18.15
CA ALA A 150 17.32 -13.48 19.46
C ALA A 150 16.29 -14.12 20.42
N SER A 151 14.99 -14.09 20.09
CA SER A 151 13.95 -14.64 20.96
C SER A 151 13.94 -16.16 21.02
N ALA A 152 13.51 -16.67 22.18
CA ALA A 152 13.20 -18.09 22.32
C ALA A 152 12.02 -18.45 21.40
N GLY A 153 12.26 -19.36 20.45
CA GLY A 153 11.25 -19.77 19.47
C GLY A 153 11.23 -18.93 18.19
N ALA A 154 12.23 -18.07 17.97
CA ALA A 154 12.41 -17.37 16.71
C ALA A 154 12.36 -18.34 15.52
N GLY A 155 11.62 -17.94 14.48
CA GLY A 155 11.59 -18.67 13.22
C GLY A 155 12.96 -18.68 12.53
N ILE A 156 13.28 -19.74 11.78
CA ILE A 156 14.51 -19.76 10.95
C ILE A 156 14.52 -18.66 9.87
N GLY A 157 13.35 -18.07 9.57
CA GLY A 157 13.19 -16.90 8.71
C GLY A 157 13.54 -15.57 9.37
N ALA A 158 13.78 -15.54 10.69
CA ALA A 158 14.13 -14.32 11.42
C ALA A 158 15.50 -13.75 11.05
N ALA A 159 16.42 -14.59 10.57
CA ALA A 159 17.72 -14.19 10.04
C ALA A 159 18.20 -15.21 9.00
N VAL A 160 17.90 -14.95 7.72
CA VAL A 160 18.25 -15.86 6.62
C VAL A 160 19.72 -15.63 6.22
N PRO A 161 20.61 -16.63 6.35
CA PRO A 161 22.03 -16.44 6.05
C PRO A 161 22.32 -16.16 4.56
N PRO A 162 23.49 -15.58 4.24
CA PRO A 162 23.97 -15.45 2.86
C PRO A 162 23.85 -16.74 2.05
N GLY A 163 23.30 -16.63 0.84
CA GLY A 163 23.09 -17.75 -0.09
C GLY A 163 21.98 -18.72 0.30
N LYS A 164 21.22 -18.45 1.37
CA LYS A 164 20.09 -19.27 1.81
C LYS A 164 18.75 -18.63 1.44
N SER A 165 17.71 -19.46 1.44
CA SER A 165 16.34 -19.04 1.17
C SER A 165 15.41 -19.45 2.31
N PHE A 166 14.31 -18.72 2.42
CA PHE A 166 13.21 -19.04 3.32
C PHE A 166 11.88 -18.68 2.64
N THR A 167 10.81 -19.41 2.93
CA THR A 167 9.48 -19.09 2.42
C THR A 167 8.60 -18.62 3.57
N TYR A 168 8.23 -17.35 3.54
CA TYR A 168 7.28 -16.78 4.48
C TYR A 168 5.84 -17.07 4.04
N THR A 169 4.96 -17.37 4.99
CA THR A 169 3.51 -17.50 4.74
C THR A 169 2.79 -16.40 5.51
N TRP A 170 2.16 -15.48 4.78
CA TRP A 170 1.39 -14.37 5.34
C TRP A 170 -0.05 -14.45 4.87
N VAL A 171 -1.00 -14.41 5.81
CA VAL A 171 -2.43 -14.50 5.55
C VAL A 171 -3.00 -13.08 5.51
N VAL A 172 -3.73 -12.77 4.46
CA VAL A 172 -4.42 -11.48 4.30
C VAL A 172 -5.87 -11.67 4.70
N ASP A 173 -6.12 -11.68 6.01
CA ASP A 173 -7.47 -11.80 6.55
C ASP A 173 -8.23 -10.45 6.49
N GLU A 174 -9.46 -10.42 7.03
CA GLU A 174 -10.27 -9.21 7.07
C GLU A 174 -9.59 -8.06 7.84
N ALA A 175 -8.87 -8.39 8.92
CA ALA A 175 -8.13 -7.41 9.73
C ALA A 175 -6.89 -6.85 9.02
N SER A 176 -6.40 -7.55 8.01
CA SER A 176 -5.31 -7.10 7.13
C SER A 176 -5.78 -6.15 6.02
N GLY A 177 -7.10 -6.07 5.81
CA GLY A 177 -7.73 -5.35 4.71
C GLY A 177 -8.12 -3.90 5.02
N PRO A 178 -8.62 -3.17 4.01
CA PRO A 178 -9.14 -1.82 4.19
C PRO A 178 -10.30 -1.77 5.21
N GLY A 179 -10.23 -0.84 6.15
CA GLY A 179 -11.32 -0.51 7.08
C GLY A 179 -12.52 0.17 6.38
N PRO A 180 -13.61 0.47 7.12
CA PRO A 180 -14.84 1.01 6.52
C PRO A 180 -14.69 2.38 5.83
N THR A 181 -13.74 3.19 6.29
CA THR A 181 -13.46 4.54 5.76
C THR A 181 -12.31 4.57 4.76
N ASP A 182 -11.65 3.42 4.57
CA ASP A 182 -10.47 3.32 3.74
C ASP A 182 -10.87 3.15 2.27
N PRO A 183 -9.99 3.57 1.33
CA PRO A 183 -10.13 3.22 -0.07
C PRO A 183 -10.26 1.70 -0.31
N SER A 184 -10.61 1.30 -1.54
CA SER A 184 -10.74 -0.12 -1.89
C SER A 184 -9.43 -0.92 -1.81
N SER A 185 -8.28 -0.25 -1.73
CA SER A 185 -6.96 -0.86 -1.48
C SER A 185 -6.14 0.03 -0.54
N ILE A 186 -5.41 -0.60 0.38
CA ILE A 186 -4.49 0.05 1.32
C ILE A 186 -3.07 -0.49 1.16
N VAL A 187 -2.10 0.19 1.78
CA VAL A 187 -0.68 -0.17 1.74
C VAL A 187 -0.18 -0.57 3.11
N TRP A 188 0.63 -1.63 3.13
CA TRP A 188 1.51 -1.99 4.23
C TRP A 188 2.97 -1.99 3.77
N LEU A 189 3.90 -1.91 4.72
CA LEU A 189 5.33 -2.04 4.48
C LEU A 189 5.79 -3.49 4.70
N TYR A 190 6.89 -3.86 4.06
CA TYR A 190 7.75 -4.93 4.54
C TYR A 190 9.20 -4.48 4.48
N HIS A 191 10.02 -4.92 5.43
CA HIS A 191 11.45 -4.61 5.50
C HIS A 191 12.25 -5.72 6.19
N SER A 192 13.58 -5.65 6.16
CA SER A 192 14.40 -6.58 6.96
C SER A 192 14.38 -6.16 8.43
N HIS A 193 14.45 -7.12 9.34
CA HIS A 193 14.32 -6.91 10.79
C HIS A 193 15.35 -7.75 11.58
N VAL A 194 16.51 -8.01 10.99
CA VAL A 194 17.64 -8.64 11.70
C VAL A 194 18.37 -7.60 12.55
N MET A 195 18.52 -6.39 12.01
CA MET A 195 19.08 -5.22 12.68
C MET A 195 18.23 -3.99 12.36
N GLU A 196 17.27 -3.70 13.24
CA GLU A 196 16.13 -2.79 13.05
C GLU A 196 16.44 -1.51 12.26
N GLU A 197 17.06 -0.52 12.92
CA GLU A 197 17.26 0.82 12.35
C GLU A 197 18.34 0.87 11.26
N GLU A 198 19.35 0.01 11.34
CA GLU A 198 20.43 -0.03 10.36
C GLU A 198 19.91 -0.50 8.99
N GLU A 199 19.00 -1.48 8.95
CA GLU A 199 18.62 -2.14 7.69
C GLU A 199 17.66 -1.36 6.81
N ALA A 200 16.78 -0.55 7.41
CA ALA A 200 15.98 0.41 6.65
C ALA A 200 16.90 1.40 5.93
N ASN A 201 17.91 1.94 6.62
CA ASN A 201 18.94 2.82 6.05
C ASN A 201 19.78 2.12 4.97
N LEU A 202 19.87 0.79 4.98
CA LEU A 202 20.53 0.02 3.94
C LEU A 202 19.71 -0.12 2.65
N GLY A 203 18.41 0.22 2.65
CA GLY A 203 17.55 0.25 1.46
C GLY A 203 16.54 -0.91 1.33
N LEU A 204 16.41 -1.75 2.36
CA LEU A 204 15.57 -2.95 2.34
C LEU A 204 14.12 -2.63 2.73
N VAL A 205 13.40 -1.95 1.84
CA VAL A 205 12.00 -1.58 2.04
C VAL A 205 11.17 -1.91 0.81
N GLY A 206 9.98 -2.46 0.99
CA GLY A 206 8.98 -2.62 -0.07
C GLY A 206 7.56 -2.55 0.48
N THR A 207 6.57 -2.76 -0.38
CA THR A 207 5.15 -2.61 0.00
C THR A 207 4.29 -3.83 -0.30
N ILE A 208 3.26 -4.01 0.51
CA ILE A 208 2.15 -4.93 0.30
C ILE A 208 0.91 -4.09 0.05
N ILE A 209 0.24 -4.26 -1.08
CA ILE A 209 -1.05 -3.61 -1.36
C ILE A 209 -2.16 -4.64 -1.13
N VAL A 210 -3.07 -4.32 -0.22
CA VAL A 210 -4.21 -5.18 0.11
C VAL A 210 -5.48 -4.54 -0.42
N THR A 211 -6.14 -5.24 -1.33
CA THR A 211 -7.43 -4.86 -1.91
C THR A 211 -8.57 -5.50 -1.12
N ARG A 212 -9.65 -4.74 -0.91
CA ARG A 212 -10.89 -5.21 -0.27
C ARG A 212 -11.46 -6.40 -1.03
N GLN A 213 -12.04 -7.36 -0.30
CA GLN A 213 -12.70 -8.52 -0.90
C GLN A 213 -13.77 -8.09 -1.91
N GLY A 214 -13.74 -8.68 -3.11
CA GLY A 214 -14.64 -8.40 -4.22
C GLY A 214 -14.27 -7.16 -5.04
N MET A 215 -13.19 -6.44 -4.68
CA MET A 215 -12.76 -5.23 -5.38
C MET A 215 -11.52 -5.44 -6.25
N ALA A 216 -10.96 -6.66 -6.30
CA ALA A 216 -9.91 -7.00 -7.25
C ALA A 216 -10.40 -6.89 -8.71
N ARG A 217 -9.48 -6.59 -9.64
CA ARG A 217 -9.75 -6.59 -11.09
C ARG A 217 -10.07 -7.98 -11.61
N SER A 218 -9.40 -9.00 -11.08
CA SER A 218 -9.71 -10.41 -11.36
C SER A 218 -9.04 -11.32 -10.33
N ALA A 219 -9.39 -12.61 -10.30
CA ALA A 219 -8.72 -13.58 -9.44
C ALA A 219 -7.17 -13.61 -9.64
N ARG A 220 -6.69 -13.33 -10.86
CA ARG A 220 -5.25 -13.31 -11.20
C ARG A 220 -4.59 -11.95 -11.00
N ASP A 221 -5.37 -10.87 -10.90
CA ASP A 221 -4.89 -9.51 -10.72
C ASP A 221 -5.58 -8.88 -9.50
N PRO A 222 -4.94 -8.95 -8.31
CA PRO A 222 -5.50 -8.42 -7.06
C PRO A 222 -5.54 -6.89 -7.00
N SER A 223 -5.10 -6.18 -8.05
CA SER A 223 -5.19 -4.72 -8.07
C SER A 223 -6.65 -4.25 -7.99
N PRO A 224 -6.94 -3.11 -7.36
CA PRO A 224 -8.30 -2.58 -7.26
C PRO A 224 -8.92 -2.26 -8.64
N ASN A 225 -10.23 -2.48 -8.75
CA ASN A 225 -11.00 -2.29 -9.99
C ASN A 225 -11.64 -0.89 -10.13
N ASP A 226 -11.56 -0.06 -9.10
CA ASP A 226 -12.15 1.28 -9.02
C ASP A 226 -11.15 2.42 -9.27
N VAL A 227 -9.88 2.11 -9.55
CA VAL A 227 -8.85 3.10 -9.89
C VAL A 227 -8.13 2.74 -11.19
N ASP A 228 -7.72 3.78 -11.92
CA ASP A 228 -7.05 3.62 -13.21
C ASP A 228 -5.54 3.44 -13.02
N GLN A 229 -4.96 4.08 -12.00
CA GLN A 229 -3.53 4.08 -11.69
C GLN A 229 -3.27 4.12 -10.19
N GLU A 230 -2.17 3.52 -9.77
CA GLU A 230 -1.68 3.55 -8.40
C GLU A 230 -0.21 3.99 -8.39
N PHE A 231 0.16 4.80 -7.42
CA PHE A 231 1.53 5.22 -7.14
C PHE A 231 1.88 4.96 -5.68
N THR A 232 3.15 4.70 -5.38
CA THR A 232 3.62 4.57 -4.00
C THR A 232 4.80 5.49 -3.75
N THR A 233 4.73 6.25 -2.66
CA THR A 233 5.77 7.20 -2.23
C THR A 233 6.23 6.85 -0.83
N LEU A 234 7.51 6.47 -0.71
CA LEU A 234 8.28 6.37 0.51
C LEU A 234 8.97 7.70 0.79
N PHE A 235 8.60 8.31 1.90
CA PHE A 235 9.29 9.45 2.49
C PHE A 235 10.20 8.93 3.60
N MET A 236 11.51 9.09 3.39
CA MET A 236 12.51 8.59 4.32
C MET A 236 13.81 9.37 4.18
N ILE A 237 14.42 9.67 5.32
CA ILE A 237 15.77 10.20 5.43
C ILE A 237 16.73 9.01 5.60
N PHE A 238 17.57 8.76 4.60
CA PHE A 238 18.60 7.73 4.70
C PHE A 238 19.86 8.32 5.34
N ASN A 239 20.30 7.74 6.46
CA ASN A 239 21.54 8.09 7.12
C ASN A 239 22.69 7.23 6.60
N GLU A 240 23.52 7.81 5.73
CA GLU A 240 24.63 7.10 5.08
C GLU A 240 26.00 7.30 5.74
N GLU A 241 26.15 8.36 6.55
CA GLU A 241 27.44 8.80 7.10
C GLU A 241 27.35 9.05 8.61
N ASN A 242 26.63 8.19 9.34
CA ASN A 242 26.51 8.21 10.82
C ASN A 242 26.07 9.57 11.41
N GLY A 243 25.11 10.22 10.75
CA GLY A 243 24.53 11.49 11.19
C GLY A 243 25.25 12.73 10.65
N GLU A 244 26.31 12.59 9.86
CA GLU A 244 26.89 13.72 9.13
C GLU A 244 25.89 14.24 8.10
N GLU A 245 25.66 15.56 8.08
CA GLU A 245 24.64 16.19 7.24
C GLU A 245 24.80 15.85 5.74
N SER A 246 26.03 15.73 5.26
CA SER A 246 26.28 15.31 3.87
C SER A 246 25.77 13.90 3.56
N GLY A 247 25.65 13.04 4.56
CA GLY A 247 25.13 11.68 4.46
C GLY A 247 23.64 11.56 4.71
N MET A 248 22.95 12.60 5.19
CA MET A 248 21.51 12.59 5.46
C MET A 248 20.72 12.83 4.17
N LYS A 249 20.23 11.75 3.53
CA LYS A 249 19.54 11.83 2.23
C LYS A 249 18.03 11.89 2.44
N HIS A 250 17.49 13.10 2.35
CA HIS A 250 16.08 13.41 2.50
C HIS A 250 15.32 13.09 1.20
N THR A 251 14.76 11.89 1.10
CA THR A 251 14.34 11.34 -0.20
C THR A 251 12.84 11.12 -0.37
N ILE A 252 12.43 11.11 -1.64
CA ILE A 252 11.22 10.42 -2.09
C ILE A 252 11.68 9.21 -2.91
N ASN A 253 11.29 8.00 -2.50
CA ASN A 253 11.71 6.70 -3.07
C ASN A 253 13.24 6.60 -3.30
N GLY A 254 14.04 7.13 -2.39
CA GLY A 254 15.51 7.08 -2.46
C GLY A 254 16.13 8.04 -3.48
N ARG A 255 15.41 9.07 -3.94
CA ARG A 255 15.99 10.14 -4.77
C ARG A 255 15.79 11.51 -4.13
N ILE A 256 16.72 12.41 -4.43
CA ILE A 256 16.75 13.79 -3.95
C ILE A 256 16.68 14.79 -5.11
N PHE A 257 16.26 16.02 -4.82
CA PHE A 257 16.31 17.18 -5.70
C PHE A 257 15.74 16.96 -7.11
N GLY A 258 14.55 16.34 -7.21
CA GLY A 258 13.88 16.15 -8.50
C GLY A 258 14.41 15.02 -9.37
N ASN A 259 15.29 14.16 -8.84
CA ASN A 259 15.89 13.07 -9.61
C ASN A 259 15.01 11.80 -9.72
N LEU A 260 13.83 11.77 -9.07
CA LEU A 260 12.84 10.72 -9.28
C LEU A 260 11.93 11.06 -10.47
N LYS A 261 11.53 10.05 -11.24
CA LYS A 261 10.69 10.19 -12.44
C LYS A 261 9.61 9.11 -12.46
N GLY A 262 8.68 9.21 -13.41
CA GLY A 262 7.70 8.17 -13.71
C GLY A 262 6.32 8.36 -13.06
N TYR A 263 6.13 9.41 -12.26
CA TYR A 263 4.80 9.80 -11.78
C TYR A 263 4.04 10.53 -12.89
N ASP A 264 3.57 9.77 -13.88
CA ASP A 264 2.89 10.28 -15.07
C ASP A 264 1.42 9.82 -15.11
N THR A 265 0.51 10.79 -15.22
CA THR A 265 -0.93 10.55 -15.33
C THR A 265 -1.57 11.52 -16.32
N SER A 266 -2.90 11.52 -16.42
CA SER A 266 -3.67 12.46 -17.24
C SER A 266 -4.91 12.95 -16.50
N ILE A 267 -5.41 14.12 -16.88
CA ILE A 267 -6.70 14.62 -16.38
C ILE A 267 -7.79 13.55 -16.58
N GLY A 268 -8.66 13.40 -15.57
CA GLY A 268 -9.80 12.48 -15.59
C GLY A 268 -9.48 11.06 -15.12
N LYS A 269 -8.23 10.71 -14.87
CA LYS A 269 -7.85 9.42 -14.25
C LYS A 269 -8.17 9.42 -12.76
N ARG A 270 -8.65 8.28 -12.26
CA ARG A 270 -8.72 7.96 -10.82
C ARG A 270 -7.37 7.41 -10.41
N VAL A 271 -6.64 8.18 -9.60
CA VAL A 271 -5.28 7.84 -9.15
C VAL A 271 -5.30 7.62 -7.65
N ARG A 272 -4.78 6.49 -7.20
CA ARG A 272 -4.55 6.24 -5.77
C ARG A 272 -3.08 6.39 -5.43
N TRP A 273 -2.80 7.15 -4.38
CA TRP A 273 -1.46 7.32 -3.83
C TRP A 273 -1.35 6.55 -2.52
N HIS A 274 -0.41 5.63 -2.47
CA HIS A 274 0.01 4.93 -1.27
C HIS A 274 1.20 5.66 -0.68
N VAL A 275 0.99 6.36 0.42
CA VAL A 275 2.02 7.16 1.08
C VAL A 275 2.53 6.38 2.28
N VAL A 276 3.83 6.13 2.30
CA VAL A 276 4.49 5.41 3.39
C VAL A 276 5.69 6.22 3.86
N ALA A 277 5.99 6.13 5.15
CA ALA A 277 7.19 6.70 5.73
C ALA A 277 7.86 5.71 6.66
N LEU A 278 9.19 5.80 6.75
CA LEU A 278 10.02 4.98 7.62
C LEU A 278 11.23 5.82 8.02
N GLY A 279 11.91 5.45 9.11
CA GLY A 279 13.03 6.20 9.66
C GLY A 279 12.85 6.39 11.16
N ASN A 280 13.22 7.56 11.69
CA ASN A 280 13.25 7.85 13.13
C ASN A 280 12.53 9.16 13.47
N GLU A 281 12.76 9.74 14.65
CA GLU A 281 12.09 10.96 15.11
C GLU A 281 12.23 12.18 14.18
N THR A 282 13.22 12.19 13.28
CA THR A 282 13.37 13.24 12.26
C THR A 282 12.48 13.04 11.04
N ASP A 283 11.87 11.87 10.86
CA ASP A 283 11.00 11.55 9.72
C ASP A 283 9.54 11.98 9.94
N ASN A 284 9.33 13.26 10.25
CA ASN A 284 8.00 13.86 10.42
C ASN A 284 7.51 14.55 9.14
N HIS A 285 7.09 13.78 8.15
CA HIS A 285 6.84 14.32 6.80
C HIS A 285 5.44 14.89 6.60
N THR A 286 5.36 15.93 5.77
CA THR A 286 4.11 16.59 5.35
C THR A 286 4.03 16.59 3.82
N VAL A 287 3.46 15.52 3.26
CA VAL A 287 3.45 15.24 1.82
C VAL A 287 2.46 16.13 1.12
N HIS A 288 2.93 16.92 0.15
CA HIS A 288 2.12 17.92 -0.55
C HIS A 288 2.18 17.78 -2.07
N TRP A 289 1.01 17.77 -2.72
CA TRP A 289 0.87 17.76 -4.18
C TRP A 289 0.46 19.15 -4.67
N HIS A 290 1.31 19.81 -5.44
CA HIS A 290 0.98 21.12 -5.99
C HIS A 290 -0.25 21.06 -6.90
N ALA A 291 -1.10 22.08 -6.80
CA ALA A 291 -2.30 22.31 -7.60
C ALA A 291 -3.40 21.23 -7.55
N GLN A 292 -3.23 20.17 -6.75
CA GLN A 292 -4.18 19.07 -6.66
C GLN A 292 -4.59 18.81 -5.22
N THR A 293 -5.75 18.18 -5.04
CA THR A 293 -6.23 17.75 -3.72
C THR A 293 -6.45 16.24 -3.76
N VAL A 294 -6.20 15.59 -2.64
CA VAL A 294 -6.54 14.19 -2.38
C VAL A 294 -7.76 14.08 -1.47
N LEU A 295 -8.36 12.90 -1.43
CA LEU A 295 -9.34 12.49 -0.44
C LEU A 295 -8.68 11.47 0.50
N ASP A 296 -8.61 11.85 1.77
CA ASP A 296 -7.97 11.12 2.86
C ASP A 296 -9.04 10.78 3.90
N HIS A 297 -9.53 9.54 3.93
CA HIS A 297 -10.60 9.08 4.84
C HIS A 297 -11.84 10.02 4.86
N GLY A 298 -12.26 10.50 3.69
CA GLY A 298 -13.39 11.44 3.53
C GLY A 298 -13.05 12.92 3.74
N ARG A 299 -11.86 13.24 4.26
CA ARG A 299 -11.33 14.60 4.37
C ARG A 299 -10.66 15.00 3.05
N ARG A 300 -11.01 16.18 2.51
CA ARG A 300 -10.29 16.75 1.37
C ARG A 300 -9.12 17.58 1.87
N THR A 301 -7.93 17.27 1.37
CA THR A 301 -6.68 17.95 1.72
C THR A 301 -5.73 17.95 0.52
N ASP A 302 -4.70 18.77 0.53
CA ASP A 302 -3.55 18.71 -0.39
C ASP A 302 -2.23 18.40 0.34
N VAL A 303 -2.31 18.21 1.67
CA VAL A 303 -1.21 17.80 2.54
C VAL A 303 -1.62 16.56 3.33
N VAL A 304 -0.73 15.57 3.44
CA VAL A 304 -0.88 14.37 4.26
C VAL A 304 0.32 14.23 5.18
N GLU A 305 0.08 14.15 6.48
CA GLU A 305 1.10 13.97 7.50
C GLU A 305 1.43 12.49 7.69
N VAL A 306 2.73 12.14 7.66
CA VAL A 306 3.20 10.77 7.90
C VAL A 306 4.45 10.79 8.80
N LEU A 307 4.40 9.98 9.86
CA LEU A 307 5.49 9.75 10.83
C LEU A 307 6.23 8.43 10.50
N PRO A 308 7.30 8.06 11.22
CA PRO A 308 7.94 6.75 11.03
C PRO A 308 6.95 5.60 11.08
N ALA A 309 7.08 4.67 10.13
CA ALA A 309 6.19 3.54 9.92
C ALA A 309 4.71 3.92 9.69
N SER A 310 4.40 5.18 9.33
CA SER A 310 3.06 5.56 8.91
C SER A 310 2.78 5.10 7.48
N MET A 311 1.57 4.62 7.25
CA MET A 311 1.10 4.09 5.99
C MET A 311 -0.34 4.58 5.77
N THR A 312 -0.59 5.24 4.64
CA THR A 312 -1.93 5.74 4.30
C THR A 312 -2.16 5.66 2.79
N SER A 313 -3.41 5.59 2.38
CA SER A 313 -3.81 5.54 0.97
C SER A 313 -4.85 6.59 0.71
N VAL A 314 -4.61 7.42 -0.30
CA VAL A 314 -5.45 8.59 -0.62
C VAL A 314 -5.81 8.62 -2.09
N ASP A 315 -7.04 9.03 -2.39
CA ASP A 315 -7.56 9.06 -3.75
C ASP A 315 -7.49 10.46 -4.37
N MET A 316 -7.14 10.52 -5.65
CA MET A 316 -6.98 11.74 -6.42
C MET A 316 -7.66 11.62 -7.78
N ILE A 317 -8.29 12.71 -8.22
CA ILE A 317 -8.65 12.92 -9.62
C ILE A 317 -7.91 14.18 -10.07
N PRO A 318 -6.85 14.09 -10.90
CA PRO A 318 -6.10 15.25 -11.35
C PRO A 318 -6.97 16.20 -12.18
N ARG A 319 -6.94 17.49 -11.84
CA ARG A 319 -7.82 18.53 -12.42
C ARG A 319 -7.08 19.57 -13.27
N SER A 320 -5.76 19.61 -13.19
CA SER A 320 -4.95 20.60 -13.91
C SER A 320 -3.73 19.94 -14.53
N ALA A 321 -3.57 20.09 -15.84
CA ALA A 321 -2.41 19.58 -16.56
C ALA A 321 -1.17 20.41 -16.22
N GLY A 322 -0.02 19.75 -16.15
CA GLY A 322 1.24 20.41 -15.82
C GLY A 322 2.25 19.47 -15.19
N ASN A 323 3.46 20.00 -15.02
CA ASN A 323 4.55 19.33 -14.33
C ASN A 323 4.69 19.89 -12.91
N TRP A 324 3.99 19.26 -11.98
CA TRP A 324 3.74 19.76 -10.63
C TRP A 324 4.80 19.27 -9.64
N LEU A 325 5.03 20.04 -8.57
CA LEU A 325 5.90 19.63 -7.48
C LEU A 325 5.16 18.66 -6.55
N LEU A 326 5.87 17.63 -6.10
CA LEU A 326 5.51 16.73 -5.00
C LEU A 326 6.66 16.82 -3.99
N HIS A 327 6.39 17.28 -2.77
CA HIS A 327 7.45 17.50 -1.78
C HIS A 327 6.96 17.36 -0.35
N CYS A 328 7.91 17.36 0.59
CA CYS A 328 7.64 17.53 2.01
C CYS A 328 7.61 19.03 2.36
N HIS A 329 6.69 19.47 3.21
CA HIS A 329 6.61 20.87 3.71
C HIS A 329 7.44 21.12 4.97
N VAL A 330 8.11 20.12 5.54
CA VAL A 330 9.14 20.39 6.54
C VAL A 330 10.29 21.11 5.85
N ASP A 331 10.54 22.35 6.27
CA ASP A 331 11.48 23.26 5.59
C ASP A 331 12.85 22.61 5.40
N ASP A 332 13.38 21.99 6.45
CA ASP A 332 14.66 21.28 6.41
C ASP A 332 14.68 20.17 5.35
N HIS A 333 13.67 19.30 5.36
CA HIS A 333 13.59 18.17 4.42
C HIS A 333 13.47 18.67 2.98
N MET A 334 12.67 19.72 2.74
CA MET A 334 12.52 20.33 1.42
C MET A 334 13.85 20.92 0.93
N MET A 335 14.54 21.69 1.79
CA MET A 335 15.85 22.29 1.47
C MET A 335 16.91 21.23 1.19
N ALA A 336 16.87 20.11 1.91
CA ALA A 336 17.76 18.97 1.74
C ALA A 336 17.41 18.05 0.56
N GLY A 337 16.37 18.39 -0.20
CA GLY A 337 16.07 17.76 -1.48
C GLY A 337 14.91 16.77 -1.48
N MET A 338 14.07 16.72 -0.44
CA MET A 338 12.87 15.88 -0.39
C MET A 338 11.75 16.45 -1.27
N SER A 339 12.01 16.45 -2.56
CA SER A 339 11.14 16.99 -3.59
C SER A 339 11.35 16.25 -4.90
N THR A 340 10.24 16.06 -5.61
CA THR A 340 10.23 15.57 -6.98
C THR A 340 9.14 16.24 -7.79
N ARG A 341 9.08 15.93 -9.09
CA ARG A 341 7.98 16.33 -9.94
C ARG A 341 7.11 15.14 -10.34
N TRP A 342 5.86 15.45 -10.62
CA TRP A 342 4.90 14.54 -11.21
C TRP A 342 4.13 15.26 -12.32
N ASN A 343 3.75 14.51 -13.35
CA ASN A 343 3.25 15.06 -14.59
C ASN A 343 1.80 14.64 -14.82
N VAL A 344 0.96 15.63 -15.09
CA VAL A 344 -0.44 15.46 -15.47
C VAL A 344 -0.58 15.92 -16.91
N ALA A 345 -0.74 14.98 -17.83
CA ALA A 345 -1.06 15.29 -19.21
C ALA A 345 -2.50 15.81 -19.36
N PRO A 346 -2.81 16.60 -20.40
CA PRO A 346 -4.18 16.91 -20.77
C PRO A 346 -5.02 15.62 -20.95
N GLY A 347 -6.32 15.70 -20.65
CA GLY A 347 -7.26 14.63 -20.93
C GLY A 347 -7.37 14.39 -22.45
N LYS A 348 -7.67 13.15 -22.84
CA LYS A 348 -8.01 12.84 -24.24
C LYS A 348 -9.43 13.25 -24.58
#